data_AF-A0AAV6K285-F1
#
_entry.id   AF-A0AAV6K285-F1
#
_cell.length_a   1.000
_cell.length_b   1.000
_cell.length_c   1.000
_cell.angle_alpha   90.00
_cell.angle_beta   90.00
_cell.angle_gamma   90.00
#
_symmetry.space_group_name_H-M   'P 1'
#
loop_
_entity.id
_entity.type
_entity.pdbx_description
1 polymer ?
#
loop_
_entity_poly.entity_id
_entity_poly.type
_entity_poly.pdbx_seq_one_letter_code
_entity_poly.pdbx_strand_id
1 'polypeptide(L)'
;MEAANFRPSRFLAATTAPSPPPPAPPPSDPRSLHFLRHDSTTNSPKLKPPSTFSVRASAGVHNNPVVTLLDYGAGNVRSVRNAIRSLGFDIKDVQSPKDILNAERLIFPGVGAFAAAMDVLTQKGMAEALCTYIKNDRPFLGICLGLQLLFESSEENGPVNGLGLIPGVVGRFDSSNGLRVPHIGWNALQLMKNSEILNTIRNNHVYFVHSYRAMPSDDNKDWVSSTCNYGDNFIASVRRGNVHAVQFHPEKSGGTMLLFLDCTSGQVIACLDVRTNDEGDLVVTKGDQYDVRENTKENEVRNLGKPVDLAGKYYRDGADEISFLNITGFRDFPLGDLPMLQVLRYTSERVFVPLTVGGGIRDFTDGSGRYYSSLEVASEYFRSGADKVSIGSDAVYAAEEYIRSGVKTGKSSIEQISRVYGNQAVVVSIDPRRVFLKNPDDVDFKTVRVSNPGPNGEEYAWYQCTVNGGREDRQIGAYELAKAVEELGAGEIMLNCIDCDGQGKGFEIDLIRLISDAVNIPVIASSGAGKVEHFSEVFKKTNASAALAAGIFHREELGIGSVKKHLSNEGIEVRLTPYKPPPSRFSRPWN
;
A
#
# COMPACT_ATOMS: atom_id res chain seq x y z
N MET A 1 33.97 50.00 -8.93
CA MET A 1 35.08 50.72 -8.27
C MET A 1 35.19 50.20 -6.85
N GLU A 2 36.42 50.24 -6.32
CA GLU A 2 36.82 49.92 -4.94
C GLU A 2 36.51 48.53 -4.35
N ALA A 3 37.58 47.95 -3.81
CA ALA A 3 37.58 46.73 -3.02
C ALA A 3 38.02 47.08 -1.60
N ALA A 4 37.54 46.33 -0.60
CA ALA A 4 38.06 46.38 0.76
C ALA A 4 38.67 45.02 1.13
N ASN A 5 40.00 44.98 1.21
CA ASN A 5 40.73 43.86 1.80
C ASN A 5 40.63 43.91 3.33
N PHE A 6 40.47 42.76 3.99
CA PHE A 6 41.12 42.55 5.29
C PHE A 6 41.70 41.13 5.40
N ARG A 7 42.92 41.04 5.93
CA ARG A 7 43.72 39.81 6.04
C ARG A 7 43.60 39.17 7.45
N PRO A 8 44.00 37.90 7.63
CA PRO A 8 43.46 37.04 8.68
C PRO A 8 44.29 37.01 9.96
N SER A 9 43.63 36.64 11.07
CA SER A 9 44.24 36.15 12.29
C SER A 9 44.29 34.60 12.30
N ARG A 10 45.48 34.03 12.44
CA ARG A 10 45.66 32.60 12.79
C ARG A 10 45.41 32.42 14.28
N PHE A 11 44.79 31.32 14.71
CA PHE A 11 45.27 30.56 15.89
C PHE A 11 44.79 29.09 15.88
N LEU A 12 45.78 28.20 16.06
CA LEU A 12 45.73 26.80 16.54
C LEU A 12 44.65 25.82 16.03
N ALA A 13 45.10 24.85 15.23
CA ALA A 13 44.44 23.56 15.11
C ALA A 13 44.75 22.68 16.34
N ALA A 14 43.75 21.96 16.85
CA ALA A 14 43.90 20.92 17.86
C ALA A 14 43.40 19.59 17.29
N THR A 15 44.33 18.74 16.85
CA THR A 15 44.04 17.36 16.45
C THR A 15 43.78 16.50 17.70
N THR A 16 42.65 15.82 17.75
CA THR A 16 42.34 14.82 18.78
C THR A 16 42.16 13.45 18.13
N ALA A 17 42.83 12.44 18.69
CA ALA A 17 42.79 11.06 18.21
C ALA A 17 41.66 10.27 18.91
N PRO A 18 41.05 9.26 18.26
CA PRO A 18 39.97 8.48 18.83
C PRO A 18 40.45 7.53 19.95
N SER A 19 39.61 7.36 20.97
CA SER A 19 39.86 6.48 22.13
C SER A 19 39.56 5.01 21.83
N PRO A 20 40.26 4.04 22.46
CA PRO A 20 40.02 2.61 22.25
C PRO A 20 38.79 2.07 23.02
N PRO A 21 38.15 0.99 22.54
CA PRO A 21 36.96 0.40 23.17
C PRO A 21 37.27 -0.48 24.42
N PRO A 22 36.28 -0.70 25.31
CA PRO A 22 36.46 -1.48 26.54
C PRO A 22 36.51 -3.00 26.34
N PRO A 23 37.11 -3.76 27.29
CA PRO A 23 37.30 -5.21 27.18
C PRO A 23 36.05 -6.05 27.49
N ALA A 24 36.00 -7.26 26.93
CA ALA A 24 34.90 -8.22 27.06
C ALA A 24 34.96 -9.05 28.38
N PRO A 25 33.81 -9.58 28.87
CA PRO A 25 33.74 -10.36 30.11
C PRO A 25 34.23 -11.82 29.97
N PRO A 26 34.64 -12.47 31.08
CA PRO A 26 35.18 -13.83 31.08
C PRO A 26 34.10 -14.94 30.99
N PRO A 27 34.46 -16.16 30.53
CA PRO A 27 33.54 -17.29 30.41
C PRO A 27 33.28 -18.01 31.74
N SER A 28 32.14 -18.71 31.83
CA SER A 28 31.79 -19.58 32.97
C SER A 28 31.86 -21.07 32.60
N ASP A 29 32.49 -21.87 33.47
CA ASP A 29 32.69 -23.33 33.33
C ASP A 29 31.58 -24.10 34.06
N PRO A 30 30.97 -25.16 33.50
CA PRO A 30 29.83 -25.84 34.11
C PRO A 30 30.23 -27.09 34.90
N ARG A 31 30.12 -27.07 36.23
CA ARG A 31 30.24 -28.30 37.05
C ARG A 31 29.25 -28.41 38.21
N SER A 32 28.43 -29.46 38.10
CA SER A 32 28.01 -30.42 39.14
C SER A 32 27.54 -29.91 40.51
N LEU A 33 26.32 -30.34 40.88
CA LEU A 33 26.01 -30.75 42.27
C LEU A 33 25.01 -31.92 42.26
N HIS A 34 25.52 -33.12 42.61
CA HIS A 34 24.72 -34.27 43.03
C HIS A 34 24.24 -34.07 44.46
N PHE A 35 22.98 -34.39 44.79
CA PHE A 35 22.54 -34.91 46.10
C PHE A 35 21.20 -35.63 45.90
N LEU A 36 21.21 -36.96 45.75
CA LEU A 36 20.97 -38.01 46.75
C LEU A 36 19.50 -38.45 46.87
N ARG A 37 19.28 -39.76 46.68
CA ARG A 37 18.03 -40.46 46.96
C ARG A 37 17.85 -40.64 48.48
N HIS A 38 16.61 -40.75 48.92
CA HIS A 38 16.26 -41.68 49.99
C HIS A 38 14.92 -42.36 49.72
N ASP A 39 14.95 -43.68 49.60
CA ASP A 39 13.76 -44.52 49.61
C ASP A 39 13.26 -44.71 51.04
N SER A 40 11.93 -44.78 51.22
CA SER A 40 11.33 -45.66 52.23
C SER A 40 9.92 -46.06 51.80
N THR A 41 9.57 -47.32 52.05
CA THR A 41 8.39 -48.01 51.52
C THR A 41 7.36 -48.28 52.62
N THR A 42 6.08 -48.46 52.27
CA THR A 42 5.26 -49.60 52.75
C THR A 42 3.85 -49.63 52.11
N ASN A 43 3.49 -50.80 51.55
CA ASN A 43 2.21 -51.55 51.62
C ASN A 43 0.85 -50.80 51.65
N SER A 44 -0.24 -51.24 50.98
CA SER A 44 -0.52 -52.35 50.04
C SER A 44 -1.95 -52.15 49.40
N PRO A 45 -2.72 -53.10 48.83
CA PRO A 45 -2.84 -53.13 47.36
C PRO A 45 -4.26 -53.25 46.74
N LYS A 46 -4.30 -53.09 45.40
CA LYS A 46 -5.34 -53.49 44.38
C LYS A 46 -6.63 -52.65 44.23
N LEU A 47 -6.80 -52.07 43.03
CA LEU A 47 -7.67 -52.63 41.97
C LEU A 47 -7.19 -52.12 40.58
N LYS A 48 -7.52 -52.84 39.48
CA LYS A 48 -7.05 -52.53 38.10
C LYS A 48 -8.01 -51.60 37.33
N PRO A 49 -7.50 -50.60 36.60
CA PRO A 49 -8.04 -50.10 35.34
C PRO A 49 -7.21 -50.61 34.11
N PRO A 50 -7.67 -50.42 32.86
CA PRO A 50 -7.28 -51.25 31.72
C PRO A 50 -5.95 -50.86 31.04
N SER A 51 -5.52 -51.71 30.11
CA SER A 51 -4.31 -51.57 29.31
C SER A 51 -4.20 -50.21 28.61
N THR A 52 -3.23 -49.41 29.02
CA THR A 52 -2.77 -48.25 28.27
C THR A 52 -2.17 -48.72 26.94
N PHE A 53 -2.90 -48.50 25.85
CA PHE A 53 -2.28 -48.43 24.52
C PHE A 53 -1.23 -47.32 24.57
N SER A 54 0.05 -47.70 24.52
CA SER A 54 1.13 -46.74 24.37
C SER A 54 1.08 -46.18 22.95
N VAL A 55 0.27 -45.14 22.74
CA VAL A 55 0.45 -44.26 21.59
C VAL A 55 1.81 -43.61 21.76
N ARG A 56 2.82 -44.18 21.10
CA ARG A 56 4.04 -43.44 20.80
C ARG A 56 3.59 -42.24 19.98
N ALA A 57 3.51 -41.07 20.63
CA ALA A 57 3.51 -39.82 19.92
C ALA A 57 4.86 -39.73 19.21
N SER A 58 4.91 -40.26 17.97
CA SER A 58 5.91 -39.82 17.02
C SER A 58 5.71 -38.33 16.89
N ALA A 59 6.62 -37.55 17.49
CA ALA A 59 6.85 -36.18 17.12
C ALA A 59 7.40 -36.19 15.69
N GLY A 60 6.51 -36.48 14.73
CA GLY A 60 6.77 -36.25 13.33
C GLY A 60 7.00 -34.76 13.21
N VAL A 61 8.23 -34.39 12.84
CA VAL A 61 8.53 -33.04 12.39
C VAL A 61 7.63 -32.83 11.18
N HIS A 62 6.53 -32.10 11.37
CA HIS A 62 5.72 -31.60 10.28
C HIS A 62 6.56 -30.56 9.56
N ASN A 63 7.42 -31.02 8.65
CA ASN A 63 8.02 -30.16 7.64
C ASN A 63 6.87 -29.62 6.79
N ASN A 64 6.50 -28.37 7.04
CA ASN A 64 5.63 -27.65 6.12
C ASN A 64 6.30 -27.63 4.74
N PRO A 65 5.54 -27.72 3.64
CA PRO A 65 6.10 -27.55 2.32
C PRO A 65 6.76 -26.17 2.20
N VAL A 66 7.97 -26.12 1.63
CA VAL A 66 8.74 -24.88 1.50
C VAL A 66 8.45 -24.21 0.16
N VAL A 67 8.27 -22.89 0.18
CA VAL A 67 8.26 -22.00 -0.97
C VAL A 67 9.53 -21.16 -0.95
N THR A 68 10.28 -21.15 -2.06
CA THR A 68 11.38 -20.21 -2.25
C THR A 68 10.80 -18.87 -2.73
N LEU A 69 11.18 -17.77 -2.07
CA LEU A 69 10.68 -16.43 -2.35
C LEU A 69 11.81 -15.50 -2.82
N LEU A 70 11.66 -14.89 -3.99
CA LEU A 70 12.59 -13.91 -4.53
C LEU A 70 12.19 -12.49 -4.13
N ASP A 71 12.79 -11.97 -3.05
CA ASP A 71 12.67 -10.56 -2.64
C ASP A 71 13.88 -9.79 -3.17
N TYR A 72 13.70 -9.03 -4.25
CA TYR A 72 14.79 -8.25 -4.86
C TYR A 72 15.12 -6.96 -4.08
N GLY A 73 14.23 -6.52 -3.18
CA GLY A 73 14.46 -5.39 -2.27
C GLY A 73 13.44 -4.24 -2.32
N ALA A 74 12.43 -4.27 -3.20
CA ALA A 74 11.46 -3.18 -3.36
C ALA A 74 9.99 -3.62 -3.11
N GLY A 75 9.18 -2.72 -2.54
CA GLY A 75 7.72 -2.85 -2.40
C GLY A 75 7.25 -3.67 -1.19
N ASN A 76 5.97 -4.03 -1.17
CA ASN A 76 5.33 -4.78 -0.08
C ASN A 76 5.41 -6.31 -0.26
N VAL A 77 6.56 -6.90 0.07
CA VAL A 77 6.70 -8.36 0.06
C VAL A 77 6.06 -9.00 1.32
N ARG A 78 5.72 -8.21 2.35
CA ARG A 78 5.12 -8.70 3.61
C ARG A 78 3.75 -9.35 3.37
N SER A 79 2.90 -8.75 2.53
CA SER A 79 1.58 -9.30 2.18
C SER A 79 1.71 -10.69 1.53
N VAL A 80 2.63 -10.86 0.57
CA VAL A 80 2.93 -12.16 -0.06
C VAL A 80 3.43 -13.18 0.96
N ARG A 81 4.35 -12.79 1.85
CA ARG A 81 4.85 -13.67 2.92
C ARG A 81 3.74 -14.14 3.87
N ASN A 82 2.84 -13.25 4.25
CA ASN A 82 1.71 -13.58 5.14
C ASN A 82 0.70 -14.49 4.44
N ALA A 83 0.44 -14.27 3.16
CA ALA A 83 -0.43 -15.10 2.34
C ALA A 83 0.15 -16.54 2.16
N ILE A 84 1.45 -16.69 1.88
CA ILE A 84 2.12 -18.00 1.82
C ILE A 84 2.03 -18.74 3.16
N ARG A 85 2.27 -18.05 4.29
CA ARG A 85 2.17 -18.62 5.63
C ARG A 85 0.74 -19.01 6.02
N SER A 86 -0.27 -18.25 5.61
CA SER A 86 -1.67 -18.56 5.91
C SER A 86 -2.16 -19.84 5.19
N LEU A 87 -1.54 -20.19 4.06
CA LEU A 87 -1.71 -21.47 3.38
C LEU A 87 -0.92 -22.64 4.01
N GLY A 88 -0.13 -22.40 5.06
CA GLY A 88 0.64 -23.43 5.76
C GLY A 88 1.98 -23.81 5.09
N PHE A 89 2.55 -22.91 4.29
CA PHE A 89 3.89 -23.08 3.72
C PHE A 89 4.95 -22.32 4.52
N ASP A 90 6.13 -22.93 4.65
CA ASP A 90 7.32 -22.24 5.14
C ASP A 90 8.01 -21.48 3.99
N ILE A 91 8.78 -20.44 4.31
CA ILE A 91 9.43 -19.57 3.32
C ILE A 91 10.94 -19.70 3.41
N LYS A 92 11.59 -19.95 2.28
CA LYS A 92 13.03 -19.78 2.10
C LYS A 92 13.29 -18.55 1.23
N ASP A 93 14.01 -17.56 1.75
CA ASP A 93 14.43 -16.41 0.96
C ASP A 93 15.55 -16.74 -0.02
N VAL A 94 15.47 -16.20 -1.24
CA VAL A 94 16.59 -16.21 -2.18
C VAL A 94 17.68 -15.25 -1.69
N GLN A 95 18.86 -15.79 -1.38
CA GLN A 95 20.05 -14.99 -1.07
C GLN A 95 21.06 -15.00 -2.22
N SER A 96 20.99 -16.02 -3.10
CA SER A 96 21.92 -16.22 -4.20
C SER A 96 21.26 -16.85 -5.42
N PRO A 97 21.87 -16.78 -6.61
CA PRO A 97 21.43 -17.50 -7.81
C PRO A 97 21.28 -19.02 -7.59
N LYS A 98 22.04 -19.61 -6.66
CA LYS A 98 21.93 -21.04 -6.30
C LYS A 98 20.61 -21.38 -5.60
N ASP A 99 20.00 -20.44 -4.88
CA ASP A 99 18.73 -20.67 -4.20
C ASP A 99 17.57 -20.76 -5.20
N ILE A 100 17.62 -19.95 -6.27
CA ILE A 100 16.73 -20.03 -7.43
C ILE A 100 16.91 -21.40 -8.10
N LEU A 101 18.15 -21.75 -8.48
CA LEU A 101 18.44 -23.02 -9.16
C LEU A 101 18.12 -24.27 -8.33
N ASN A 102 17.98 -24.17 -7.01
CA ASN A 102 17.61 -25.28 -6.13
C ASN A 102 16.13 -25.28 -5.69
N ALA A 103 15.33 -24.25 -6.02
CA ALA A 103 13.97 -24.09 -5.52
C ALA A 103 13.00 -25.20 -6.01
N GLU A 104 12.33 -25.93 -5.12
CA GLU A 104 11.23 -26.82 -5.53
C GLU A 104 10.07 -26.04 -6.14
N ARG A 105 9.76 -24.88 -5.56
CA ARG A 105 8.73 -23.93 -5.98
C ARG A 105 9.28 -22.53 -5.79
N LEU A 106 9.19 -21.68 -6.80
CA LEU A 106 9.69 -20.31 -6.76
C LEU A 106 8.54 -19.31 -6.96
N ILE A 107 8.40 -18.37 -6.04
CA ILE A 107 7.53 -17.20 -6.22
C ILE A 107 8.41 -15.97 -6.37
N PHE A 108 8.14 -15.18 -7.41
CA PHE A 108 8.75 -13.88 -7.64
C PHE A 108 7.68 -12.79 -7.65
N PRO A 109 7.42 -12.15 -6.49
CA PRO A 109 6.63 -10.94 -6.45
C PRO A 109 7.48 -9.74 -6.84
N GLY A 110 6.87 -8.75 -7.50
CA GLY A 110 7.50 -7.45 -7.62
C GLY A 110 6.53 -6.29 -7.78
N VAL A 111 6.93 -5.16 -7.18
CA VAL A 111 6.24 -3.87 -7.16
C VAL A 111 7.31 -2.80 -7.33
N GLY A 112 7.19 -1.98 -8.37
CA GLY A 112 8.12 -0.91 -8.68
C GLY A 112 8.54 -0.90 -10.14
N ALA A 113 9.52 -0.07 -10.46
CA ALA A 113 9.97 0.13 -11.84
C ALA A 113 10.70 -1.09 -12.42
N PHE A 114 10.37 -1.44 -13.66
CA PHE A 114 10.94 -2.52 -14.45
C PHE A 114 12.46 -2.41 -14.57
N ALA A 115 12.96 -1.21 -14.87
CA ALA A 115 14.39 -0.93 -14.96
C ALA A 115 15.13 -1.25 -13.66
N ALA A 116 14.63 -0.72 -12.54
CA ALA A 116 15.24 -0.92 -11.23
C ALA A 116 15.27 -2.40 -10.81
N ALA A 117 14.24 -3.18 -11.18
CA ALA A 117 14.23 -4.62 -10.93
C ALA A 117 15.24 -5.37 -11.82
N MET A 118 15.29 -5.08 -13.12
CA MET A 118 16.26 -5.71 -14.03
C MET A 118 17.72 -5.39 -13.67
N ASP A 119 18.01 -4.16 -13.26
CA ASP A 119 19.34 -3.76 -12.78
C ASP A 119 19.76 -4.62 -11.58
N VAL A 120 18.89 -4.74 -10.56
CA VAL A 120 19.17 -5.54 -9.35
C VAL A 120 19.31 -7.03 -9.68
N LEU A 121 18.45 -7.59 -10.53
CA LEU A 121 18.50 -9.00 -10.92
C LEU A 121 19.77 -9.33 -11.72
N THR A 122 20.19 -8.42 -12.60
CA THR A 122 21.40 -8.58 -13.43
C THR A 122 22.65 -8.44 -12.58
N GLN A 123 22.76 -7.39 -11.76
CA GLN A 123 23.92 -7.17 -10.86
C GLN A 123 24.14 -8.32 -9.87
N LYS A 124 23.06 -9.00 -9.44
CA LYS A 124 23.12 -10.16 -8.53
C LYS A 124 23.25 -11.51 -9.25
N GLY A 125 23.31 -11.56 -10.59
CA GLY A 125 23.32 -12.81 -11.38
C GLY A 125 22.06 -13.66 -11.22
N MET A 126 20.95 -13.04 -10.81
CA MET A 126 19.67 -13.70 -10.59
C MET A 126 18.89 -13.84 -11.90
N ALA A 127 19.13 -12.97 -12.88
CA ALA A 127 18.49 -12.99 -14.19
C ALA A 127 18.77 -14.29 -14.97
N GLU A 128 20.05 -14.72 -15.09
CA GLU A 128 20.38 -15.98 -15.78
C GLU A 128 19.84 -17.20 -15.03
N ALA A 129 19.82 -17.15 -13.69
CA ALA A 129 19.27 -18.22 -12.86
C ALA A 129 17.74 -18.34 -13.01
N LEU A 130 17.00 -17.24 -13.08
CA LEU A 130 15.57 -17.21 -13.39
C LEU A 130 15.30 -17.80 -14.78
N CYS A 131 16.00 -17.31 -15.81
CA CYS A 131 15.89 -17.85 -17.16
C CYS A 131 16.15 -19.36 -17.21
N THR A 132 17.18 -19.84 -16.51
CA THR A 132 17.51 -21.27 -16.42
C THR A 132 16.44 -22.06 -15.67
N TYR A 133 15.91 -21.52 -14.57
CA TYR A 133 14.85 -22.15 -13.78
C TYR A 133 13.56 -22.34 -14.60
N ILE A 134 13.13 -21.27 -15.28
CA ILE A 134 11.88 -21.20 -16.03
C ILE A 134 11.97 -22.04 -17.32
N LYS A 135 13.10 -22.02 -18.04
CA LYS A 135 13.32 -22.86 -19.23
C LYS A 135 13.34 -24.36 -18.93
N ASN A 136 13.62 -24.75 -17.68
CA ASN A 136 13.54 -26.14 -17.20
C ASN A 136 12.13 -26.54 -16.72
N ASP A 137 11.09 -25.76 -17.03
CA ASP A 137 9.68 -26.00 -16.70
C ASP A 137 9.42 -26.32 -15.22
N ARG A 138 10.07 -25.56 -14.32
CA ARG A 138 9.93 -25.74 -12.87
C ARG A 138 8.82 -24.86 -12.29
N PRO A 139 8.17 -25.25 -11.17
CA PRO A 139 7.04 -24.52 -10.59
C PRO A 139 7.39 -23.07 -10.24
N PHE A 140 6.88 -22.14 -11.05
CA PHE A 140 7.15 -20.70 -10.94
C PHE A 140 5.84 -19.92 -10.87
N LEU A 141 5.77 -18.92 -9.98
CA LEU A 141 4.72 -17.91 -9.95
C LEU A 141 5.32 -16.50 -9.96
N GLY A 142 5.19 -15.79 -11.08
CA GLY A 142 5.46 -14.35 -11.16
C GLY A 142 4.22 -13.53 -10.78
N ILE A 143 4.38 -12.48 -9.97
CA ILE A 143 3.29 -11.58 -9.57
C ILE A 143 3.63 -10.14 -9.96
N CYS A 144 2.69 -9.49 -10.66
CA CYS A 144 2.77 -8.13 -11.19
C CYS A 144 4.05 -7.89 -11.99
N LEU A 145 5.07 -7.25 -11.42
CA LEU A 145 6.35 -7.07 -12.09
C LEU A 145 7.02 -8.41 -12.42
N GLY A 146 6.81 -9.45 -11.60
CA GLY A 146 7.26 -10.81 -11.88
C GLY A 146 6.61 -11.47 -13.11
N LEU A 147 5.46 -10.97 -13.59
CA LEU A 147 4.92 -11.29 -14.92
C LEU A 147 5.61 -10.45 -16.00
N GLN A 148 5.70 -9.14 -15.80
CA GLN A 148 6.20 -8.20 -16.80
C GLN A 148 7.64 -8.51 -17.21
N LEU A 149 8.50 -8.85 -16.25
CA LEU A 149 9.91 -9.16 -16.50
C LEU A 149 10.12 -10.43 -17.36
N LEU A 150 9.09 -11.27 -17.58
CA LEU A 150 9.19 -12.42 -18.49
C LEU A 150 9.22 -12.00 -19.97
N PHE A 151 8.74 -10.80 -20.30
CA PHE A 151 8.66 -10.29 -21.66
C PHE A 151 10.02 -9.82 -22.20
N GLU A 152 10.08 -9.44 -23.48
CA GLU A 152 11.31 -9.00 -24.15
C GLU A 152 11.80 -7.65 -23.64
N SER A 153 10.88 -6.70 -23.42
CA SER A 153 11.22 -5.36 -22.94
C SER A 153 10.04 -4.62 -22.31
N SER A 154 10.32 -3.47 -21.70
CA SER A 154 9.35 -2.48 -21.23
C SER A 154 9.69 -1.10 -21.78
N GLU A 155 8.68 -0.24 -21.92
CA GLU A 155 8.81 1.18 -22.27
C GLU A 155 8.96 2.08 -21.02
N GLU A 156 8.87 1.50 -19.82
CA GLU A 156 8.88 2.25 -18.56
C GLU A 156 10.22 2.97 -18.32
N ASN A 157 10.17 4.30 -18.36
CA ASN A 157 11.33 5.19 -18.29
C ASN A 157 12.36 4.98 -19.43
N GLY A 158 11.92 4.46 -20.58
CA GLY A 158 12.73 4.15 -21.75
C GLY A 158 12.76 2.65 -22.07
N PRO A 159 13.29 2.26 -23.24
CA PRO A 159 13.35 0.85 -23.64
C PRO A 159 14.34 0.07 -22.77
N VAL A 160 13.84 -0.85 -21.95
CA VAL A 160 14.64 -1.73 -21.09
C VAL A 160 14.35 -3.19 -21.39
N ASN A 161 15.38 -4.01 -21.58
CA ASN A 161 15.25 -5.44 -21.83
C ASN A 161 14.79 -6.19 -20.57
N GLY A 162 13.84 -7.11 -20.73
CA GLY A 162 13.44 -8.08 -19.72
C GLY A 162 14.23 -9.39 -19.80
N LEU A 163 13.64 -10.48 -19.32
CA LEU A 163 14.23 -11.83 -19.39
C LEU A 163 14.11 -12.47 -20.78
N GLY A 164 13.26 -11.94 -21.68
CA GLY A 164 13.14 -12.42 -23.06
C GLY A 164 12.62 -13.87 -23.17
N LEU A 165 11.68 -14.24 -22.32
CA LEU A 165 11.06 -15.59 -22.29
C LEU A 165 9.73 -15.63 -23.03
N ILE A 166 9.04 -14.48 -23.15
CA ILE A 166 7.74 -14.31 -23.81
C ILE A 166 7.87 -13.16 -24.83
N PRO A 167 7.50 -13.35 -26.10
CA PRO A 167 7.51 -12.27 -27.09
C PRO A 167 6.56 -11.11 -26.72
N GLY A 168 6.99 -9.89 -26.99
CA GLY A 168 6.22 -8.66 -26.82
C GLY A 168 6.83 -7.66 -25.83
N VAL A 169 6.28 -6.45 -25.89
CA VAL A 169 6.72 -5.28 -25.12
C VAL A 169 5.68 -4.92 -24.05
N VAL A 170 6.15 -4.60 -22.85
CA VAL A 170 5.33 -4.07 -21.75
C VAL A 170 5.22 -2.55 -21.92
N GLY A 171 4.22 -2.10 -22.68
CA GLY A 171 3.99 -0.68 -22.97
C GLY A 171 3.04 0.02 -21.99
N ARG A 172 3.01 1.36 -21.98
CA ARG A 172 2.10 2.15 -21.12
C ARG A 172 0.65 2.08 -21.61
N PHE A 173 -0.34 2.03 -20.72
CA PHE A 173 -1.74 2.23 -21.10
C PHE A 173 -1.95 3.58 -21.81
N ASP A 174 -2.77 3.57 -22.86
CA ASP A 174 -3.16 4.80 -23.54
C ASP A 174 -4.25 5.52 -22.73
N SER A 175 -3.99 6.77 -22.35
CA SER A 175 -4.93 7.65 -21.65
C SER A 175 -5.68 8.58 -22.62
N SER A 176 -5.40 8.56 -23.92
CA SER A 176 -6.00 9.46 -24.93
C SER A 176 -7.53 9.42 -24.97
N ASN A 177 -8.11 8.25 -24.68
CA ASN A 177 -9.56 8.00 -24.64
C ASN A 177 -10.18 8.25 -23.25
N GLY A 178 -9.53 9.02 -22.37
CA GLY A 178 -10.03 9.36 -21.03
C GLY A 178 -9.83 8.27 -19.97
N LEU A 179 -9.09 7.20 -20.29
CA LEU A 179 -8.76 6.14 -19.34
C LEU A 179 -7.79 6.66 -18.27
N ARG A 180 -8.06 6.31 -17.00
CA ARG A 180 -7.19 6.70 -15.89
C ARG A 180 -5.93 5.83 -15.88
N VAL A 181 -4.74 6.41 -15.79
CA VAL A 181 -3.49 5.64 -15.78
C VAL A 181 -2.53 6.16 -14.71
N PRO A 182 -2.23 5.40 -13.65
CA PRO A 182 -2.33 3.93 -13.53
C PRO A 182 -3.75 3.35 -13.46
N HIS A 183 -3.90 2.12 -13.96
CA HIS A 183 -5.05 1.25 -13.69
C HIS A 183 -4.93 0.79 -12.23
N ILE A 184 -5.71 1.44 -11.35
CA ILE A 184 -5.84 1.15 -9.92
C ILE A 184 -7.29 0.70 -9.70
N GLY A 185 -7.47 -0.51 -9.16
CA GLY A 185 -8.78 -1.02 -8.81
C GLY A 185 -8.93 -2.51 -9.08
N TRP A 186 -10.18 -2.94 -9.25
CA TRP A 186 -10.57 -4.33 -9.32
C TRP A 186 -11.24 -4.60 -10.67
N ASN A 187 -10.78 -5.62 -11.40
CA ASN A 187 -11.23 -5.86 -12.77
C ASN A 187 -11.39 -7.36 -13.09
N ALA A 188 -12.23 -7.67 -14.08
CA ALA A 188 -12.68 -9.01 -14.44
C ALA A 188 -11.66 -9.79 -15.28
N LEU A 189 -11.52 -11.09 -15.03
CA LEU A 189 -10.70 -11.96 -15.88
C LEU A 189 -11.53 -12.62 -16.99
N GLN A 190 -11.04 -12.51 -18.22
CA GLN A 190 -11.53 -13.25 -19.38
C GLN A 190 -10.61 -14.47 -19.59
N LEU A 191 -11.09 -15.68 -19.26
CA LEU A 191 -10.27 -16.88 -19.38
C LEU A 191 -10.14 -17.35 -20.83
N MET A 192 -8.91 -17.37 -21.34
CA MET A 192 -8.57 -17.85 -22.69
C MET A 192 -8.23 -19.35 -22.70
N LYS A 193 -7.78 -19.90 -21.57
CA LYS A 193 -7.46 -21.32 -21.39
C LYS A 193 -8.08 -21.87 -20.11
N ASN A 194 -8.60 -23.09 -20.17
CA ASN A 194 -8.98 -23.83 -18.97
C ASN A 194 -7.72 -24.07 -18.11
N SER A 195 -7.80 -23.73 -16.83
CA SER A 195 -6.70 -23.81 -15.88
C SER A 195 -7.28 -24.16 -14.51
N GLU A 196 -6.78 -25.18 -13.84
CA GLU A 196 -7.28 -25.56 -12.51
C GLU A 196 -7.17 -24.42 -11.49
N ILE A 197 -6.10 -23.61 -11.61
CA ILE A 197 -5.85 -22.42 -10.78
C ILE A 197 -6.78 -21.25 -11.16
N LEU A 198 -7.12 -21.09 -12.44
CA LEU A 198 -7.92 -19.93 -12.89
C LEU A 198 -9.42 -20.24 -13.04
N ASN A 199 -9.82 -21.51 -13.12
CA ASN A 199 -11.23 -21.91 -13.24
C ASN A 199 -12.04 -21.56 -11.97
N THR A 200 -11.38 -21.47 -10.82
CA THR A 200 -11.95 -20.99 -9.54
C THR A 200 -12.17 -19.47 -9.50
N ILE A 201 -11.64 -18.72 -10.47
CA ILE A 201 -11.75 -17.26 -10.57
C ILE A 201 -12.40 -16.77 -11.87
N ARG A 202 -13.06 -17.66 -12.64
CA ARG A 202 -13.64 -17.36 -13.97
C ARG A 202 -14.59 -16.15 -14.01
N ASN A 203 -15.24 -15.83 -12.88
CA ASN A 203 -16.18 -14.72 -12.76
C ASN A 203 -15.74 -13.66 -11.72
N ASN A 204 -14.52 -13.77 -11.17
CA ASN A 204 -14.12 -12.97 -10.01
C ASN A 204 -13.25 -11.78 -10.44
N HIS A 205 -13.39 -10.65 -9.75
CA HIS A 205 -12.47 -9.53 -9.92
C HIS A 205 -11.23 -9.67 -9.04
N VAL A 206 -10.12 -9.20 -9.57
CA VAL A 206 -8.79 -9.23 -8.95
C VAL A 206 -8.18 -7.84 -8.95
N TYR A 207 -7.33 -7.55 -7.97
CA TYR A 207 -6.78 -6.21 -7.78
C TYR A 207 -5.59 -5.93 -8.71
N PHE A 208 -5.71 -4.90 -9.52
CA PHE A 208 -4.70 -4.37 -10.43
C PHE A 208 -4.22 -3.00 -9.94
N VAL A 209 -2.91 -2.75 -10.09
CA VAL A 209 -2.25 -1.51 -9.66
C VAL A 209 -1.02 -1.26 -10.53
N HIS A 210 -1.24 -0.81 -11.78
CA HIS A 210 -0.17 -0.74 -12.79
C HIS A 210 -0.40 0.33 -13.88
N SER A 211 0.70 0.95 -14.31
CA SER A 211 0.75 1.87 -15.46
C SER A 211 1.05 1.19 -16.81
N TYR A 212 1.67 0.01 -16.75
CA TYR A 212 2.23 -0.70 -17.91
C TYR A 212 1.64 -2.10 -18.01
N ARG A 213 1.48 -2.61 -19.24
CA ARG A 213 0.83 -3.91 -19.53
C ARG A 213 1.37 -4.53 -20.81
N ALA A 214 1.39 -5.85 -20.87
CA ALA A 214 1.67 -6.61 -22.09
C ALA A 214 0.38 -6.89 -22.86
N MET A 215 0.44 -6.82 -24.19
CA MET A 215 -0.70 -7.08 -25.09
C MET A 215 -0.66 -8.50 -25.65
N PRO A 216 -1.82 -9.17 -25.83
CA PRO A 216 -1.88 -10.47 -26.50
C PRO A 216 -1.53 -10.32 -27.98
N SER A 217 -0.71 -11.22 -28.51
CA SER A 217 -0.30 -11.29 -29.92
C SER A 217 -0.24 -12.74 -30.40
N ASP A 218 -0.11 -12.93 -31.73
CA ASP A 218 0.09 -14.27 -32.30
C ASP A 218 1.37 -14.95 -31.81
N ASP A 219 2.42 -14.18 -31.49
CA ASP A 219 3.72 -14.69 -31.02
C ASP A 219 3.68 -15.13 -29.54
N ASN A 220 2.76 -14.59 -28.74
CA ASN A 220 2.63 -14.91 -27.31
C ASN A 220 1.35 -15.68 -26.93
N LYS A 221 0.45 -15.96 -27.87
CA LYS A 221 -0.81 -16.71 -27.65
C LYS A 221 -0.66 -18.04 -26.90
N ASP A 222 0.46 -18.74 -27.09
CA ASP A 222 0.74 -20.02 -26.39
C ASP A 222 0.98 -19.82 -24.90
N TRP A 223 1.40 -18.63 -24.47
CA TRP A 223 1.55 -18.24 -23.07
C TRP A 223 0.26 -17.68 -22.46
N VAL A 224 -0.53 -16.89 -23.20
CA VAL A 224 -1.71 -16.19 -22.65
C VAL A 224 -2.71 -17.19 -22.05
N SER A 225 -3.13 -16.98 -20.81
CA SER A 225 -4.11 -17.83 -20.10
C SER A 225 -5.37 -17.08 -19.67
N SER A 226 -5.25 -15.80 -19.36
CA SER A 226 -6.39 -14.87 -19.25
C SER A 226 -6.01 -13.47 -19.72
N THR A 227 -7.01 -12.75 -20.22
CA THR A 227 -6.97 -11.32 -20.52
C THR A 227 -7.87 -10.55 -19.56
N CYS A 228 -7.73 -9.24 -19.53
CA CYS A 228 -8.60 -8.31 -18.82
C CYS A 228 -8.82 -7.09 -19.72
N ASN A 229 -9.99 -6.45 -19.67
CA ASN A 229 -10.25 -5.25 -20.46
C ASN A 229 -10.07 -3.99 -19.60
N TYR A 230 -9.25 -3.05 -20.07
CA TYR A 230 -9.17 -1.70 -19.52
C TYR A 230 -8.87 -0.74 -20.68
N GLY A 231 -9.93 -0.35 -21.38
CA GLY A 231 -9.86 0.18 -22.75
C GLY A 231 -9.61 -0.95 -23.74
N ASP A 232 -8.37 -1.43 -23.76
CA ASP A 232 -7.94 -2.58 -24.56
C ASP A 232 -7.89 -3.87 -23.74
N ASN A 233 -7.89 -5.01 -24.44
CA ASN A 233 -7.63 -6.31 -23.83
C ASN A 233 -6.13 -6.53 -23.61
N PHE A 234 -5.69 -6.52 -22.35
CA PHE A 234 -4.29 -6.81 -21.97
C PHE A 234 -4.14 -8.19 -21.34
N ILE A 235 -2.91 -8.70 -21.28
CA ILE A 235 -2.59 -9.99 -20.67
C ILE A 235 -2.69 -9.87 -19.14
N ALA A 236 -3.67 -10.57 -18.56
CA ALA A 236 -3.86 -10.61 -17.11
C ALA A 236 -3.14 -11.80 -16.45
N SER A 237 -2.97 -12.91 -17.17
CA SER A 237 -2.13 -14.02 -16.73
C SER A 237 -1.53 -14.83 -17.89
N VAL A 238 -0.36 -15.42 -17.65
CA VAL A 238 0.31 -16.37 -18.55
C VAL A 238 0.49 -17.72 -17.89
N ARG A 239 0.48 -18.79 -18.70
CA ARG A 239 0.77 -20.16 -18.30
C ARG A 239 1.44 -20.92 -19.44
N ARG A 240 2.57 -21.59 -19.15
CA ARG A 240 3.17 -22.62 -20.00
C ARG A 240 3.81 -23.68 -19.11
N GLY A 241 3.35 -24.93 -19.22
CA GLY A 241 3.77 -26.00 -18.31
C GLY A 241 3.48 -25.65 -16.84
N ASN A 242 4.51 -25.69 -16.01
CA ASN A 242 4.53 -25.33 -14.59
C ASN A 242 4.88 -23.84 -14.34
N VAL A 243 5.10 -23.06 -15.40
CA VAL A 243 5.37 -21.63 -15.33
C VAL A 243 4.05 -20.87 -15.36
N HIS A 244 3.74 -20.14 -14.29
CA HIS A 244 2.58 -19.29 -14.16
C HIS A 244 3.02 -17.85 -13.86
N ALA A 245 2.31 -16.85 -14.36
CA ALA A 245 2.42 -15.49 -13.83
C ALA A 245 1.11 -14.72 -13.98
N VAL A 246 0.92 -13.71 -13.12
CA VAL A 246 -0.29 -12.88 -13.04
C VAL A 246 0.09 -11.40 -12.97
N GLN A 247 -0.67 -10.53 -13.65
CA GLN A 247 -0.47 -9.08 -13.62
C GLN A 247 -1.15 -8.44 -12.40
N PHE A 248 -2.23 -9.06 -11.91
CA PHE A 248 -2.90 -8.68 -10.67
C PHE A 248 -2.14 -9.18 -9.43
N HIS A 249 -2.48 -8.61 -8.27
CA HIS A 249 -1.93 -9.01 -6.96
C HIS A 249 -2.88 -9.98 -6.24
N PRO A 250 -2.67 -11.31 -6.27
CA PRO A 250 -3.54 -12.27 -5.58
C PRO A 250 -3.58 -12.06 -4.06
N GLU A 251 -2.48 -11.60 -3.46
CA GLU A 251 -2.34 -11.26 -2.04
C GLU A 251 -3.03 -9.95 -1.63
N LYS A 252 -3.42 -9.13 -2.61
CA LYS A 252 -4.24 -7.91 -2.45
C LYS A 252 -5.66 -8.08 -2.97
N SER A 253 -5.97 -9.24 -3.54
CA SER A 253 -7.29 -9.54 -4.11
C SER A 253 -8.32 -9.98 -3.05
N GLY A 254 -8.08 -9.68 -1.77
CA GLY A 254 -8.92 -10.08 -0.65
C GLY A 254 -8.75 -11.56 -0.34
N GLY A 255 -9.87 -12.23 -0.04
CA GLY A 255 -9.90 -13.68 0.19
C GLY A 255 -9.50 -14.53 -1.03
N THR A 256 -9.19 -13.97 -2.20
CA THR A 256 -9.08 -14.70 -3.47
C THR A 256 -7.89 -15.67 -3.58
N MET A 257 -6.86 -15.57 -2.73
CA MET A 257 -5.90 -16.69 -2.55
C MET A 257 -6.57 -17.96 -1.97
N LEU A 258 -7.80 -17.79 -1.47
CA LEU A 258 -8.62 -18.71 -0.68
C LEU A 258 -10.11 -18.56 -1.05
N LEU A 259 -10.39 -18.47 -2.36
CA LEU A 259 -11.71 -18.64 -3.01
C LEU A 259 -12.67 -17.40 -3.00
N PHE A 260 -13.34 -17.14 -4.15
CA PHE A 260 -14.53 -16.25 -4.37
C PHE A 260 -14.32 -14.70 -4.33
N LEU A 261 -15.08 -13.80 -4.97
CA LEU A 261 -16.17 -13.76 -5.99
C LEU A 261 -16.43 -12.27 -6.45
N ASP A 262 -16.84 -12.05 -7.70
CA ASP A 262 -17.60 -10.92 -8.31
C ASP A 262 -17.16 -9.41 -8.19
N CYS A 263 -17.90 -8.52 -8.88
CA CYS A 263 -17.42 -7.49 -9.83
C CYS A 263 -17.28 -6.01 -9.36
N THR A 264 -16.60 -5.10 -10.09
CA THR A 264 -16.45 -3.65 -9.77
C THR A 264 -16.18 -2.69 -10.95
N SER A 265 -16.82 -1.52 -10.90
CA SER A 265 -16.46 -0.21 -11.46
C SER A 265 -16.86 0.88 -10.44
N GLY A 266 -16.14 0.93 -9.31
CA GLY A 266 -16.39 1.89 -8.21
C GLY A 266 -15.82 1.39 -6.88
N GLN A 267 -14.82 2.08 -6.33
CA GLN A 267 -14.09 1.64 -5.13
C GLN A 267 -14.57 2.35 -3.85
N VAL A 268 -14.83 1.60 -2.78
CA VAL A 268 -15.15 2.14 -1.44
C VAL A 268 -13.96 1.99 -0.51
N ILE A 269 -13.33 3.12 -0.17
CA ILE A 269 -12.13 3.18 0.68
C ILE A 269 -12.55 3.50 2.12
N ALA A 270 -12.11 2.69 3.07
CA ALA A 270 -12.35 2.92 4.49
C ALA A 270 -11.13 3.59 5.13
N CYS A 271 -11.34 4.71 5.81
CA CYS A 271 -10.27 5.50 6.39
C CYS A 271 -10.31 5.51 7.92
N LEU A 272 -9.14 5.59 8.56
CA LEU A 272 -9.01 5.84 9.99
C LEU A 272 -7.86 6.81 10.31
N ASP A 273 -8.16 7.79 11.16
CA ASP A 273 -7.16 8.63 11.82
C ASP A 273 -6.43 7.81 12.88
N VAL A 274 -5.10 7.83 12.88
CA VAL A 274 -4.28 7.25 13.95
C VAL A 274 -3.64 8.37 14.75
N ARG A 275 -4.00 8.49 16.03
CA ARG A 275 -3.50 9.50 16.98
C ARG A 275 -2.78 8.85 18.16
N THR A 276 -1.96 9.66 18.82
CA THR A 276 -1.41 9.40 20.15
C THR A 276 -2.40 9.99 21.17
N ASN A 277 -2.85 9.24 22.19
CA ASN A 277 -3.54 9.84 23.35
C ASN A 277 -2.54 10.40 24.38
N ASP A 278 -3.03 10.99 25.48
CA ASP A 278 -2.17 11.60 26.51
C ASP A 278 -1.29 10.58 27.28
N GLU A 279 -1.71 9.32 27.34
CA GLU A 279 -0.93 8.19 27.89
C GLU A 279 0.07 7.62 26.86
N GLY A 280 -0.02 8.06 25.60
CA GLY A 280 0.81 7.65 24.48
C GLY A 280 0.16 6.67 23.51
N ASP A 281 -0.92 5.98 23.88
CA ASP A 281 -1.55 4.92 23.09
C ASP A 281 -1.95 5.35 21.68
N LEU A 282 -1.81 4.42 20.73
CA LEU A 282 -2.35 4.61 19.39
C LEU A 282 -3.86 4.36 19.39
N VAL A 283 -4.60 5.44 19.24
CA VAL A 283 -6.07 5.44 19.24
C VAL A 283 -6.62 5.91 17.90
N VAL A 284 -7.81 5.43 17.55
CA VAL A 284 -8.60 5.97 16.44
C VAL A 284 -9.56 7.01 16.97
N THR A 285 -9.49 8.24 16.45
CA THR A 285 -10.48 9.27 16.82
C THR A 285 -11.80 9.00 16.13
N LYS A 286 -12.86 8.88 16.93
CA LYS A 286 -14.22 9.13 16.44
C LYS A 286 -14.27 10.61 16.06
N GLY A 287 -14.58 10.90 14.80
CA GLY A 287 -14.39 12.21 14.14
C GLY A 287 -15.29 13.35 14.61
N ASP A 288 -15.20 13.68 15.90
CA ASP A 288 -15.66 14.91 16.57
C ASP A 288 -14.67 15.20 17.71
N GLN A 289 -14.65 16.43 18.23
CA GLN A 289 -13.80 16.77 19.39
C GLN A 289 -14.18 15.93 20.62
N TYR A 290 -13.21 15.34 21.34
CA TYR A 290 -13.00 15.50 22.79
C TYR A 290 -12.02 14.45 23.40
N ASP A 291 -11.13 14.96 24.26
CA ASP A 291 -10.55 14.39 25.49
C ASP A 291 -10.64 12.84 25.70
N VAL A 292 -9.53 12.12 25.47
CA VAL A 292 -9.46 10.65 25.54
C VAL A 292 -9.10 10.18 26.96
N ARG A 293 -10.04 10.29 27.91
CA ARG A 293 -9.85 9.84 29.30
C ARG A 293 -10.41 8.44 29.55
N GLU A 294 -9.58 7.41 29.40
CA GLU A 294 -9.79 6.10 30.04
C GLU A 294 -8.68 5.89 31.08
N ASN A 295 -9.02 5.79 32.37
CA ASN A 295 -8.02 5.66 33.44
C ASN A 295 -7.51 4.21 33.55
N THR A 296 -6.26 3.94 33.20
CA THR A 296 -5.54 2.73 33.65
C THR A 296 -4.08 3.03 33.99
N LYS A 297 -3.66 2.69 35.21
CA LYS A 297 -2.27 2.85 35.65
C LYS A 297 -1.45 1.61 35.30
N GLU A 298 -0.50 1.73 34.37
CA GLU A 298 0.84 1.12 34.43
C GLU A 298 1.72 1.61 33.27
N ASN A 299 3.05 1.71 33.49
CA ASN A 299 4.00 2.27 32.52
C ASN A 299 4.48 1.19 31.51
N GLU A 300 3.60 0.73 30.62
CA GLU A 300 3.97 -0.10 29.46
C GLU A 300 3.33 0.39 28.15
N VAL A 301 3.94 0.02 27.03
CA VAL A 301 3.74 0.65 25.71
C VAL A 301 3.40 -0.43 24.66
N ARG A 302 2.27 -0.41 23.94
CA ARG A 302 1.05 0.45 23.95
C ARG A 302 -0.14 -0.40 23.46
N ASN A 303 -1.39 0.04 23.65
CA ASN A 303 -2.57 -0.66 23.14
C ASN A 303 -2.76 -0.49 21.61
N LEU A 304 -1.97 -1.24 20.83
CA LEU A 304 -2.00 -1.25 19.36
C LEU A 304 -3.26 -1.89 18.76
N GLY A 305 -4.14 -2.49 19.57
CA GLY A 305 -5.33 -3.22 19.09
C GLY A 305 -6.33 -2.32 18.37
N LYS A 306 -6.64 -1.14 18.93
CA LYS A 306 -7.75 -0.28 18.44
C LYS A 306 -7.66 0.04 16.92
N PRO A 307 -6.51 0.48 16.33
CA PRO A 307 -6.40 0.68 14.88
C PRO A 307 -6.40 -0.62 14.04
N VAL A 308 -5.73 -1.67 14.53
CA VAL A 308 -5.56 -2.96 13.82
C VAL A 308 -6.89 -3.72 13.75
N ASP A 309 -7.64 -3.74 14.85
CA ASP A 309 -8.95 -4.39 14.97
C ASP A 309 -9.99 -3.71 14.09
N LEU A 310 -9.96 -2.37 14.03
CA LEU A 310 -10.83 -1.57 13.17
C LEU A 310 -10.50 -1.79 11.69
N ALA A 311 -9.23 -1.80 11.30
CA ALA A 311 -8.83 -2.15 9.93
C ALA A 311 -9.27 -3.59 9.59
N GLY A 312 -9.09 -4.54 10.51
CA GLY A 312 -9.61 -5.90 10.37
C GLY A 312 -11.14 -5.95 10.24
N LYS A 313 -11.88 -5.05 10.90
CA LYS A 313 -13.34 -4.91 10.76
C LYS A 313 -13.72 -4.36 9.40
N TYR A 314 -13.13 -3.26 8.96
CA TYR A 314 -13.35 -2.67 7.64
C TYR A 314 -13.13 -3.69 6.52
N TYR A 315 -12.07 -4.50 6.60
CA TYR A 315 -11.82 -5.59 5.66
C TYR A 315 -12.94 -6.64 5.63
N ARG A 316 -13.45 -7.07 6.80
CA ARG A 316 -14.59 -8.01 6.90
C ARG A 316 -15.90 -7.41 6.39
N ASP A 317 -16.12 -6.13 6.68
CA ASP A 317 -17.29 -5.34 6.24
C ASP A 317 -17.24 -5.02 4.73
N GLY A 318 -16.13 -5.35 4.06
CA GLY A 318 -15.98 -5.33 2.60
C GLY A 318 -15.29 -4.08 2.05
N ALA A 319 -14.44 -3.38 2.83
CA ALA A 319 -13.61 -2.30 2.31
C ALA A 319 -12.71 -2.77 1.15
N ASP A 320 -12.64 -1.99 0.07
CA ASP A 320 -11.80 -2.31 -1.09
C ASP A 320 -10.33 -1.93 -0.89
N GLU A 321 -10.09 -1.02 0.06
CA GLU A 321 -8.78 -0.48 0.47
C GLU A 321 -8.95 0.14 1.87
N ILE A 322 -7.86 0.19 2.64
CA ILE A 322 -7.83 0.82 3.96
C ILE A 322 -6.76 1.91 4.01
N SER A 323 -7.18 3.13 4.33
CA SER A 323 -6.29 4.29 4.50
C SER A 323 -6.06 4.61 5.97
N PHE A 324 -4.80 4.72 6.36
CA PHE A 324 -4.36 5.17 7.68
C PHE A 324 -3.82 6.60 7.59
N LEU A 325 -4.50 7.55 8.24
CA LEU A 325 -4.00 8.93 8.37
C LEU A 325 -3.19 9.04 9.65
N ASN A 326 -1.87 8.90 9.51
CA ASN A 326 -0.91 9.04 10.59
C ASN A 326 -0.66 10.52 10.91
N ILE A 327 -1.43 11.03 11.88
CA ILE A 327 -1.33 12.40 12.39
C ILE A 327 -0.57 12.46 13.72
N THR A 328 0.20 11.41 14.04
CA THR A 328 1.05 11.35 15.23
C THR A 328 2.33 12.20 15.08
N GLY A 329 2.74 12.82 16.19
CA GLY A 329 3.86 13.75 16.24
C GLY A 329 5.24 13.13 16.49
N PHE A 330 5.52 11.89 16.05
CA PHE A 330 6.77 11.18 16.39
C PHE A 330 8.00 11.63 15.59
N ARG A 331 8.23 12.95 15.46
CA ARG A 331 9.34 13.51 14.67
C ARG A 331 10.72 13.22 15.26
N ASP A 332 10.80 12.99 16.57
CA ASP A 332 12.06 12.80 17.31
C ASP A 332 12.49 11.33 17.41
N PHE A 333 11.63 10.38 16.99
CA PHE A 333 11.91 8.94 17.06
C PHE A 333 12.72 8.46 15.85
N PRO A 334 13.62 7.46 16.02
CA PRO A 334 14.23 6.77 14.89
C PRO A 334 13.19 6.14 13.98
N LEU A 335 13.43 6.14 12.67
CA LEU A 335 12.44 5.68 11.66
C LEU A 335 11.89 4.27 11.96
N GLY A 336 12.75 3.32 12.36
CA GLY A 336 12.36 1.94 12.63
C GLY A 336 11.45 1.73 13.84
N ASP A 337 11.41 2.71 14.75
CA ASP A 337 10.67 2.67 16.01
C ASP A 337 9.30 3.38 15.90
N LEU A 338 8.96 3.95 14.73
CA LEU A 338 7.68 4.61 14.50
C LEU A 338 6.51 3.64 14.74
N PRO A 339 5.62 3.88 15.71
CA PRO A 339 4.54 2.96 16.07
C PRO A 339 3.58 2.63 14.91
N MET A 340 3.43 3.54 13.94
CA MET A 340 2.63 3.33 12.74
C MET A 340 3.15 2.15 11.86
N LEU A 341 4.46 1.88 11.89
CA LEU A 341 5.03 0.70 11.22
C LEU A 341 4.54 -0.59 11.86
N GLN A 342 4.41 -0.63 13.19
CA GLN A 342 3.86 -1.78 13.89
C GLN A 342 2.37 -1.99 13.56
N VAL A 343 1.58 -0.92 13.49
CA VAL A 343 0.17 -0.99 13.06
C VAL A 343 0.03 -1.63 11.68
N LEU A 344 0.85 -1.22 10.70
CA LEU A 344 0.86 -1.83 9.36
C LEU A 344 1.35 -3.29 9.39
N ARG A 345 2.37 -3.59 10.20
CA ARG A 345 2.93 -4.94 10.33
C ARG A 345 1.88 -5.92 10.86
N TYR A 346 1.11 -5.53 11.88
CA TYR A 346 0.03 -6.36 12.43
C TYR A 346 -1.22 -6.38 11.53
N THR A 347 -1.60 -5.26 10.92
CA THR A 347 -2.74 -5.20 9.99
C THR A 347 -2.55 -6.15 8.80
N SER A 348 -1.38 -6.13 8.18
CA SER A 348 -1.05 -6.94 6.99
C SER A 348 -0.99 -8.45 7.25
N GLU A 349 -1.07 -8.92 8.51
CA GLU A 349 -1.18 -10.35 8.83
C GLU A 349 -2.60 -10.90 8.61
N ARG A 350 -3.62 -10.03 8.59
CA ARG A 350 -5.04 -10.42 8.54
C ARG A 350 -5.84 -9.69 7.47
N VAL A 351 -5.33 -8.57 6.93
CA VAL A 351 -5.98 -7.76 5.91
C VAL A 351 -5.28 -7.95 4.56
N PHE A 352 -6.02 -8.47 3.58
CA PHE A 352 -5.53 -8.81 2.25
C PHE A 352 -6.11 -7.90 1.15
N VAL A 353 -6.32 -6.63 1.48
CA VAL A 353 -6.62 -5.54 0.53
C VAL A 353 -5.48 -4.51 0.56
N PRO A 354 -5.43 -3.54 -0.38
CA PRO A 354 -4.46 -2.45 -0.33
C PRO A 354 -4.52 -1.67 0.98
N LEU A 355 -3.35 -1.31 1.50
CA LEU A 355 -3.15 -0.47 2.67
C LEU A 355 -2.43 0.81 2.25
N THR A 356 -3.08 1.96 2.46
CA THR A 356 -2.51 3.28 2.18
C THR A 356 -2.14 3.96 3.50
N VAL A 357 -0.97 4.60 3.56
CA VAL A 357 -0.53 5.34 4.77
C VAL A 357 -0.17 6.78 4.41
N GLY A 358 -0.86 7.73 5.02
CA GLY A 358 -0.61 9.16 4.87
C GLY A 358 -0.03 9.79 6.13
N GLY A 359 0.77 10.83 5.98
CA GLY A 359 1.32 11.59 7.10
C GLY A 359 2.70 11.11 7.56
N GLY A 360 3.64 12.06 7.69
CA GLY A 360 5.04 11.79 8.03
C GLY A 360 5.95 11.38 6.86
N ILE A 361 5.40 11.18 5.65
CA ILE A 361 6.15 10.82 4.44
C ILE A 361 6.84 12.06 3.86
N ARG A 362 8.06 12.33 4.30
CA ARG A 362 8.92 13.47 3.89
C ARG A 362 10.35 13.26 4.39
N ASP A 363 11.26 14.11 3.94
CA ASP A 363 12.61 14.21 4.51
C ASP A 363 12.53 14.63 6.00
N PHE A 364 13.30 13.98 6.87
CA PHE A 364 13.45 14.39 8.28
C PHE A 364 14.77 13.93 8.89
N THR A 365 15.13 14.53 10.02
CA THR A 365 16.26 14.11 10.87
C THR A 365 15.70 13.71 12.23
N ASP A 366 16.09 12.54 12.74
CA ASP A 366 15.63 12.05 14.05
C ASP A 366 16.40 12.70 15.23
N GLY A 367 15.99 12.38 16.47
CA GLY A 367 16.63 12.88 17.69
C GLY A 367 18.08 12.40 17.90
N SER A 368 18.58 11.43 17.11
CA SER A 368 19.98 11.02 17.09
C SER A 368 20.84 11.82 16.10
N GLY A 369 20.21 12.69 15.30
CA GLY A 369 20.85 13.45 14.23
C GLY A 369 20.97 12.67 12.91
N ARG A 370 20.33 11.49 12.80
CA ARG A 370 20.32 10.74 11.54
C ARG A 370 19.28 11.33 10.58
N TYR A 371 19.74 11.70 9.40
CA TYR A 371 18.90 12.08 8.27
C TYR A 371 18.26 10.86 7.61
N TYR A 372 17.00 11.01 7.19
CA TYR A 372 16.27 10.09 6.34
C TYR A 372 15.63 10.86 5.19
N SER A 373 15.83 10.38 3.96
CA SER A 373 15.10 10.83 2.79
C SER A 373 13.66 10.31 2.79
N SER A 374 12.74 11.06 2.17
CA SER A 374 11.36 10.67 1.94
C SER A 374 11.23 9.30 1.26
N LEU A 375 12.18 8.96 0.38
CA LEU A 375 12.30 7.64 -0.23
C LEU A 375 12.62 6.54 0.79
N GLU A 376 13.56 6.75 1.73
CA GLU A 376 13.83 5.79 2.82
C GLU A 376 12.61 5.63 3.74
N VAL A 377 11.94 6.73 4.07
CA VAL A 377 10.71 6.72 4.88
C VAL A 377 9.63 5.89 4.19
N ALA A 378 9.30 6.20 2.94
CA ALA A 378 8.32 5.44 2.16
C ALA A 378 8.71 3.95 2.03
N SER A 379 10.00 3.66 1.79
CA SER A 379 10.52 2.30 1.72
C SER A 379 10.25 1.49 3.00
N GLU A 380 10.48 2.07 4.17
CA GLU A 380 10.19 1.40 5.45
C GLU A 380 8.69 1.19 5.68
N TYR A 381 7.84 2.14 5.27
CA TYR A 381 6.38 1.98 5.27
C TYR A 381 5.93 0.83 4.34
N PHE A 382 6.47 0.72 3.13
CA PHE A 382 6.17 -0.39 2.21
C PHE A 382 6.64 -1.74 2.76
N ARG A 383 7.86 -1.81 3.31
CA ARG A 383 8.41 -3.02 3.96
C ARG A 383 7.58 -3.43 5.18
N SER A 384 6.99 -2.47 5.88
CA SER A 384 6.11 -2.69 7.04
C SER A 384 4.69 -3.09 6.68
N GLY A 385 4.25 -2.93 5.43
CA GLY A 385 3.00 -3.51 4.93
C GLY A 385 2.10 -2.57 4.13
N ALA A 386 2.44 -1.27 4.00
CA ALA A 386 1.73 -0.37 3.10
C ALA A 386 1.96 -0.75 1.63
N ASP A 387 1.01 -0.42 0.76
CA ASP A 387 1.09 -0.57 -0.69
C ASP A 387 1.19 0.79 -1.39
N LYS A 388 0.63 1.83 -0.77
CA LYS A 388 0.69 3.23 -1.23
C LYS A 388 1.04 4.16 -0.06
N VAL A 389 1.74 5.25 -0.37
CA VAL A 389 2.01 6.34 0.58
C VAL A 389 1.30 7.61 0.14
N SER A 390 0.74 8.36 1.10
CA SER A 390 0.05 9.63 0.85
C SER A 390 0.85 10.84 1.33
N ILE A 391 1.07 11.77 0.40
CA ILE A 391 1.88 12.98 0.57
C ILE A 391 0.95 14.19 0.65
N GLY A 392 1.08 14.98 1.73
CA GLY A 392 0.30 16.20 1.99
C GLY A 392 1.11 17.47 1.67
N SER A 393 1.48 18.24 2.71
CA SER A 393 2.17 19.54 2.57
C SER A 393 3.34 19.56 1.57
N ASP A 394 4.15 18.51 1.53
CA ASP A 394 5.33 18.40 0.66
C ASP A 394 4.96 18.42 -0.83
N ALA A 395 3.79 17.87 -1.20
CA ALA A 395 3.27 17.92 -2.55
C ALA A 395 2.91 19.35 -2.98
N VAL A 396 2.43 20.19 -2.06
CA VAL A 396 2.12 21.60 -2.33
C VAL A 396 3.39 22.39 -2.58
N TYR A 397 4.43 22.21 -1.76
CA TYR A 397 5.72 22.86 -1.96
C TYR A 397 6.41 22.40 -3.26
N ALA A 398 6.33 21.10 -3.58
CA ALA A 398 6.85 20.55 -4.83
C ALA A 398 6.10 21.12 -6.06
N ALA A 399 4.78 21.27 -5.98
CA ALA A 399 3.96 21.86 -7.05
C ALA A 399 4.22 23.36 -7.23
N GLU A 400 4.32 24.13 -6.15
CA GLU A 400 4.71 25.55 -6.20
C GLU A 400 6.06 25.72 -6.90
N GLU A 401 7.06 24.91 -6.56
CA GLU A 401 8.39 24.95 -7.21
C GLU A 401 8.35 24.49 -8.67
N TYR A 402 7.56 23.46 -8.99
CA TYR A 402 7.39 22.99 -10.37
C TYR A 402 6.70 24.04 -11.25
N ILE A 403 5.62 24.66 -10.78
CA ILE A 403 4.91 25.74 -11.49
C ILE A 403 5.83 26.96 -11.70
N ARG A 404 6.62 27.31 -10.67
CA ARG A 404 7.57 28.44 -10.71
C ARG A 404 8.74 28.23 -11.67
N SER A 405 9.23 26.99 -11.79
CA SER A 405 10.45 26.66 -12.55
C SER A 405 10.18 26.06 -13.93
N GLY A 406 9.04 25.41 -14.12
CA GLY A 406 8.72 24.56 -15.28
C GLY A 406 9.51 23.25 -15.35
N VAL A 407 10.29 22.90 -14.31
CA VAL A 407 11.29 21.82 -14.37
C VAL A 407 11.08 20.79 -13.26
N LYS A 408 11.05 19.51 -13.65
CA LYS A 408 11.08 18.36 -12.73
C LYS A 408 12.48 18.25 -12.12
N THR A 409 12.59 18.42 -10.81
CA THR A 409 13.87 18.52 -10.09
C THR A 409 14.53 17.17 -9.82
N GLY A 410 13.76 16.09 -9.87
CA GLY A 410 14.14 14.75 -9.40
C GLY A 410 14.33 14.64 -7.89
N LYS A 411 13.88 15.64 -7.11
CA LYS A 411 14.18 15.76 -5.67
C LYS A 411 12.94 15.77 -4.77
N SER A 412 11.76 16.10 -5.27
CA SER A 412 10.55 16.03 -4.45
C SER A 412 10.24 14.59 -4.04
N SER A 413 9.53 14.41 -2.92
CA SER A 413 9.10 13.09 -2.46
C SER A 413 8.29 12.35 -3.53
N ILE A 414 7.42 13.05 -4.26
CA ILE A 414 6.64 12.51 -5.38
C ILE A 414 7.58 11.92 -6.45
N GLU A 415 8.55 12.69 -6.94
CA GLU A 415 9.48 12.26 -7.99
C GLU A 415 10.38 11.10 -7.53
N GLN A 416 10.89 11.16 -6.30
CA GLN A 416 11.79 10.13 -5.76
C GLN A 416 11.07 8.79 -5.57
N ILE A 417 9.87 8.82 -4.97
CA ILE A 417 9.11 7.61 -4.65
C ILE A 417 8.52 6.99 -5.93
N SER A 418 7.91 7.80 -6.81
CA SER A 418 7.34 7.31 -8.07
C SER A 418 8.39 6.72 -9.02
N ARG A 419 9.61 7.28 -9.06
CA ARG A 419 10.70 6.73 -9.88
C ARG A 419 11.12 5.31 -9.48
N VAL A 420 11.01 4.96 -8.19
CA VAL A 420 11.42 3.64 -7.67
C VAL A 420 10.25 2.66 -7.63
N TYR A 421 9.10 3.12 -7.14
CA TYR A 421 7.93 2.29 -6.84
C TYR A 421 6.80 2.39 -7.88
N GLY A 422 6.97 3.25 -8.90
CA GLY A 422 5.97 3.61 -9.90
C GLY A 422 4.95 4.61 -9.35
N ASN A 423 4.32 5.39 -10.24
CA ASN A 423 3.33 6.40 -9.87
C ASN A 423 2.23 5.83 -8.96
N GLN A 424 1.80 4.58 -9.23
CA GLN A 424 0.76 3.89 -8.47
C GLN A 424 1.01 3.73 -6.96
N ALA A 425 2.26 3.92 -6.50
CA ALA A 425 2.61 3.88 -5.09
C ALA A 425 2.46 5.25 -4.38
N VAL A 426 2.22 6.33 -5.13
CA VAL A 426 2.17 7.72 -4.65
C VAL A 426 0.77 8.30 -4.79
N VAL A 427 0.13 8.52 -3.64
CA VAL A 427 -1.13 9.27 -3.51
C VAL A 427 -0.81 10.69 -3.06
N VAL A 428 -1.48 11.70 -3.59
CA VAL A 428 -1.39 13.08 -3.05
C VAL A 428 -2.67 13.45 -2.33
N SER A 429 -2.56 13.83 -1.06
CA SER A 429 -3.66 14.40 -0.27
C SER A 429 -3.77 15.89 -0.56
N ILE A 430 -4.87 16.32 -1.17
CA ILE A 430 -5.18 17.72 -1.41
C ILE A 430 -6.23 18.16 -0.39
N ASP A 431 -5.91 19.21 0.37
CA ASP A 431 -6.76 19.79 1.41
C ASP A 431 -7.20 21.22 1.01
N PRO A 432 -8.24 21.37 0.17
CA PRO A 432 -8.69 22.66 -0.31
C PRO A 432 -9.79 23.27 0.54
N ARG A 433 -9.84 24.61 0.52
CA ARG A 433 -10.89 25.46 1.06
C ARG A 433 -11.53 26.26 -0.07
N ARG A 434 -12.86 26.36 -0.08
CA ARG A 434 -13.60 27.14 -1.08
C ARG A 434 -13.49 28.63 -0.79
N VAL A 435 -13.22 29.41 -1.84
CA VAL A 435 -13.23 30.87 -1.81
C VAL A 435 -14.18 31.34 -2.90
N PHE A 436 -15.31 31.91 -2.49
CA PHE A 436 -16.35 32.44 -3.38
C PHE A 436 -15.91 33.74 -4.07
N LEU A 437 -16.34 33.92 -5.33
CA LEU A 437 -15.98 35.04 -6.20
C LEU A 437 -17.20 35.55 -6.98
N LYS A 438 -17.21 36.84 -7.30
CA LYS A 438 -18.28 37.42 -8.13
C LYS A 438 -17.96 37.31 -9.62
N ASN A 439 -16.70 37.43 -9.98
CA ASN A 439 -16.20 37.27 -11.34
C ASN A 439 -15.16 36.11 -11.36
N PRO A 440 -15.21 35.18 -12.32
CA PRO A 440 -14.16 34.16 -12.49
C PRO A 440 -12.76 34.74 -12.68
N ASP A 441 -12.63 35.98 -13.13
CA ASP A 441 -11.36 36.68 -13.36
C ASP A 441 -10.82 37.45 -12.12
N ASP A 442 -11.49 37.33 -10.95
CA ASP A 442 -11.05 37.97 -9.69
C ASP A 442 -9.75 37.35 -9.11
N VAL A 443 -9.28 36.22 -9.66
CA VAL A 443 -8.04 35.51 -9.28
C VAL A 443 -7.33 34.91 -10.50
N ASP A 444 -6.00 34.75 -10.43
CA ASP A 444 -5.20 34.11 -11.49
C ASP A 444 -5.30 32.57 -11.53
N PHE A 445 -6.14 31.97 -10.68
CA PHE A 445 -6.31 30.52 -10.52
C PHE A 445 -7.59 30.01 -11.17
N LYS A 446 -7.65 28.72 -11.49
CA LYS A 446 -8.81 28.10 -12.11
C LYS A 446 -10.06 28.19 -11.21
N THR A 447 -11.03 28.96 -11.68
CA THR A 447 -12.37 29.07 -11.09
C THR A 447 -13.35 28.07 -11.71
N VAL A 448 -14.42 27.78 -10.96
CA VAL A 448 -15.60 27.03 -11.40
C VAL A 448 -16.87 27.81 -11.04
N ARG A 449 -17.92 27.70 -11.87
CA ARG A 449 -19.25 28.20 -11.51
C ARG A 449 -19.88 27.21 -10.53
N VAL A 450 -20.29 27.68 -9.35
CA VAL A 450 -20.80 26.81 -8.28
C VAL A 450 -22.27 26.45 -8.51
N SER A 451 -22.62 25.21 -8.19
CA SER A 451 -24.00 24.70 -8.20
C SER A 451 -24.87 25.35 -7.11
N ASN A 452 -24.25 25.79 -6.01
CA ASN A 452 -24.89 26.53 -4.92
C ASN A 452 -24.19 27.90 -4.76
N PRO A 453 -24.87 29.03 -5.02
CA PRO A 453 -24.27 30.36 -4.86
C PRO A 453 -23.77 30.65 -3.44
N GLY A 454 -22.78 31.53 -3.35
CA GLY A 454 -22.22 31.99 -2.08
C GLY A 454 -23.18 32.86 -1.26
N PRO A 455 -22.82 33.17 0.01
CA PRO A 455 -23.68 33.88 0.95
C PRO A 455 -24.17 35.26 0.47
N ASN A 456 -23.46 35.91 -0.46
CA ASN A 456 -23.80 37.21 -1.03
C ASN A 456 -24.19 37.12 -2.52
N GLY A 457 -24.53 35.92 -3.01
CA GLY A 457 -24.89 35.68 -4.41
C GLY A 457 -23.69 35.46 -5.34
N GLU A 458 -22.53 35.10 -4.81
CA GLU A 458 -21.35 34.73 -5.61
C GLU A 458 -21.63 33.47 -6.45
N GLU A 459 -21.55 33.56 -7.77
CA GLU A 459 -21.80 32.42 -8.67
C GLU A 459 -20.54 31.59 -8.98
N TYR A 460 -19.37 32.03 -8.54
CA TYR A 460 -18.09 31.38 -8.83
C TYR A 460 -17.33 31.05 -7.54
N ALA A 461 -16.42 30.10 -7.63
CA ALA A 461 -15.43 29.85 -6.59
C ALA A 461 -14.11 29.35 -7.21
N TRP A 462 -13.01 29.55 -6.48
CA TRP A 462 -11.83 28.73 -6.59
C TRP A 462 -11.62 27.95 -5.29
N TYR A 463 -10.72 26.97 -5.35
CA TYR A 463 -10.44 26.05 -4.25
C TYR A 463 -8.98 26.21 -3.83
N GLN A 464 -8.76 27.05 -2.82
CA GLN A 464 -7.43 27.38 -2.31
C GLN A 464 -6.85 26.21 -1.54
N CYS A 465 -5.63 25.78 -1.88
CA CYS A 465 -4.97 24.69 -1.17
C CYS A 465 -4.44 25.14 0.19
N THR A 466 -4.37 24.20 1.12
CA THR A 466 -3.77 24.40 2.44
C THR A 466 -2.63 23.41 2.68
N VAL A 467 -1.80 23.73 3.67
CA VAL A 467 -0.75 22.84 4.19
C VAL A 467 -0.87 22.73 5.71
N ASN A 468 -0.02 21.88 6.29
CA ASN A 468 0.07 21.67 7.73
C ASN A 468 -1.25 21.18 8.35
N GLY A 469 -2.07 20.45 7.57
CA GLY A 469 -3.37 19.91 7.97
C GLY A 469 -4.43 21.00 8.11
N GLY A 470 -4.71 21.73 7.03
CA GLY A 470 -5.77 22.75 7.00
C GLY A 470 -5.47 24.07 7.73
N ARG A 471 -4.24 24.29 8.21
CA ARG A 471 -3.88 25.39 9.13
C ARG A 471 -3.17 26.58 8.49
N GLU A 472 -2.61 26.40 7.29
CA GLU A 472 -1.90 27.43 6.55
C GLU A 472 -2.40 27.41 5.10
N ASP A 473 -3.05 28.49 4.66
CA ASP A 473 -3.50 28.63 3.28
C ASP A 473 -2.32 28.99 2.36
N ARG A 474 -2.31 28.45 1.13
CA ARG A 474 -1.26 28.68 0.12
C ARG A 474 -1.82 29.43 -1.10
N GLN A 475 -0.94 30.09 -1.84
CA GLN A 475 -1.31 30.81 -3.06
C GLN A 475 -1.23 29.87 -4.28
N ILE A 476 -2.04 28.81 -4.24
CA ILE A 476 -2.17 27.80 -5.29
C ILE A 476 -3.57 27.17 -5.22
N GLY A 477 -4.24 27.05 -6.36
CA GLY A 477 -5.54 26.39 -6.46
C GLY A 477 -5.42 24.86 -6.55
N ALA A 478 -6.49 24.16 -6.19
CA ALA A 478 -6.56 22.70 -6.22
C ALA A 478 -6.36 22.14 -7.63
N TYR A 479 -6.79 22.87 -8.66
CA TYR A 479 -6.60 22.51 -10.07
C TYR A 479 -5.12 22.57 -10.46
N GLU A 480 -4.44 23.68 -10.15
CA GLU A 480 -3.02 23.88 -10.45
C GLU A 480 -2.17 22.85 -9.71
N LEU A 481 -2.47 22.61 -8.43
CA LEU A 481 -1.84 21.56 -7.63
C LEU A 481 -2.05 20.18 -8.26
N ALA A 482 -3.28 19.81 -8.61
CA ALA A 482 -3.59 18.51 -9.20
C ALA A 482 -2.83 18.26 -10.52
N LYS A 483 -2.77 19.26 -11.41
CA LYS A 483 -1.98 19.19 -12.66
C LYS A 483 -0.49 19.06 -12.39
N ALA A 484 0.05 19.82 -11.43
CA ALA A 484 1.46 19.80 -11.10
C ALA A 484 1.91 18.46 -10.49
N VAL A 485 1.11 17.87 -9.58
CA VAL A 485 1.49 16.61 -8.92
C VAL A 485 1.35 15.39 -9.83
N GLU A 486 0.38 15.40 -10.75
CA GLU A 486 0.30 14.44 -11.85
C GLU A 486 1.60 14.44 -12.67
N GLU A 487 2.07 15.63 -13.08
CA GLU A 487 3.34 15.76 -13.81
C GLU A 487 4.55 15.30 -12.97
N LEU A 488 4.58 15.59 -11.67
CA LEU A 488 5.66 15.17 -10.77
C LEU A 488 5.71 13.65 -10.49
N GLY A 489 4.69 12.89 -10.91
CA GLY A 489 4.67 11.43 -10.81
C GLY A 489 3.67 10.85 -9.79
N ALA A 490 2.72 11.64 -9.30
CA ALA A 490 1.60 11.09 -8.53
C ALA A 490 0.82 10.08 -9.39
N GLY A 491 0.32 9.00 -8.77
CA GLY A 491 -0.53 8.01 -9.44
C GLY A 491 -1.99 8.08 -9.03
N GLU A 492 -2.33 8.88 -8.02
CA GLU A 492 -3.69 9.03 -7.50
C GLU A 492 -3.80 10.32 -6.65
N ILE A 493 -4.98 10.95 -6.67
CA ILE A 493 -5.28 12.11 -5.83
C ILE A 493 -6.35 11.73 -4.80
N MET A 494 -6.04 11.93 -3.52
CA MET A 494 -7.01 11.91 -2.43
C MET A 494 -7.52 13.34 -2.20
N LEU A 495 -8.71 13.63 -2.72
CA LEU A 495 -9.26 14.98 -2.76
C LEU A 495 -10.24 15.19 -1.60
N ASN A 496 -9.76 15.83 -0.54
CA ASN A 496 -10.57 16.21 0.61
C ASN A 496 -11.35 17.50 0.32
N CYS A 497 -12.22 17.91 1.24
CA CYS A 497 -12.87 19.22 1.23
C CYS A 497 -12.98 19.72 2.67
N ILE A 498 -12.21 20.75 3.05
CA ILE A 498 -12.18 21.23 4.44
C ILE A 498 -13.55 21.74 4.88
N ASP A 499 -14.28 22.41 4.00
CA ASP A 499 -15.61 22.97 4.32
C ASP A 499 -16.71 21.90 4.44
N CYS A 500 -16.45 20.70 3.92
CA CYS A 500 -17.34 19.55 3.94
C CYS A 500 -17.03 18.58 5.08
N ASP A 501 -15.84 18.67 5.67
CA ASP A 501 -15.35 17.65 6.59
C ASP A 501 -16.17 17.60 7.89
N GLY A 502 -16.43 16.38 8.35
CA GLY A 502 -17.36 16.11 9.45
C GLY A 502 -18.85 16.47 9.20
N GLN A 503 -19.20 17.21 8.15
CA GLN A 503 -20.55 17.78 7.98
C GLN A 503 -21.65 16.75 7.67
N GLY A 504 -21.30 15.62 7.04
CA GLY A 504 -22.26 14.58 6.64
C GLY A 504 -23.29 15.01 5.59
N LYS A 505 -23.05 16.12 4.85
CA LYS A 505 -24.01 16.76 3.92
C LYS A 505 -23.84 16.38 2.44
N GLY A 506 -22.79 15.63 2.10
CA GLY A 506 -22.42 15.32 0.71
C GLY A 506 -20.94 15.60 0.46
N PHE A 507 -20.42 14.97 -0.60
CA PHE A 507 -19.10 15.32 -1.16
C PHE A 507 -19.20 16.62 -1.96
N GLU A 508 -18.10 17.36 -2.14
CA GLU A 508 -18.10 18.58 -2.95
C GLU A 508 -18.06 18.27 -4.46
N ILE A 509 -19.24 18.13 -5.06
CA ILE A 509 -19.41 17.72 -6.46
C ILE A 509 -18.71 18.68 -7.44
N ASP A 510 -18.72 19.99 -7.21
CA ASP A 510 -18.11 20.95 -8.14
C ASP A 510 -16.58 20.91 -8.10
N LEU A 511 -15.99 20.76 -6.91
CA LEU A 511 -14.55 20.51 -6.72
C LEU A 511 -14.13 19.17 -7.35
N ILE A 512 -14.85 18.09 -7.04
CA ILE A 512 -14.48 16.75 -7.49
C ILE A 512 -14.57 16.67 -9.01
N ARG A 513 -15.61 17.25 -9.63
CA ARG A 513 -15.70 17.38 -11.09
C ARG A 513 -14.55 18.20 -11.66
N LEU A 514 -14.28 19.38 -11.10
CA LEU A 514 -13.19 20.26 -11.54
C LEU A 514 -11.83 19.54 -11.60
N ILE A 515 -11.53 18.72 -10.60
CA ILE A 515 -10.26 17.97 -10.56
C ILE A 515 -10.33 16.69 -11.40
N SER A 516 -11.40 15.90 -11.31
CA SER A 516 -11.54 14.67 -12.08
C SER A 516 -11.47 14.91 -13.59
N ASP A 517 -12.00 16.03 -14.05
CA ASP A 517 -12.06 16.33 -15.49
C ASP A 517 -10.74 16.95 -16.00
N ALA A 518 -9.80 17.29 -15.09
CA ALA A 518 -8.54 17.96 -15.39
C ALA A 518 -7.32 17.02 -15.44
N VAL A 519 -7.30 15.97 -14.62
CA VAL A 519 -6.20 14.99 -14.55
C VAL A 519 -6.55 13.69 -15.27
N ASN A 520 -5.53 12.91 -15.65
CA ASN A 520 -5.63 11.55 -16.18
C ASN A 520 -5.29 10.47 -15.13
N ILE A 521 -4.91 10.85 -13.91
CA ILE A 521 -4.76 9.92 -12.78
C ILE A 521 -6.09 9.74 -12.02
N PRO A 522 -6.32 8.58 -11.35
CA PRO A 522 -7.46 8.37 -10.46
C PRO A 522 -7.64 9.47 -9.40
N VAL A 523 -8.90 9.81 -9.11
CA VAL A 523 -9.29 10.76 -8.07
C VAL A 523 -10.23 10.07 -7.08
N ILE A 524 -9.83 10.06 -5.81
CA ILE A 524 -10.64 9.62 -4.67
C ILE A 524 -11.40 10.82 -4.12
N ALA A 525 -12.73 10.76 -4.11
CA ALA A 525 -13.58 11.72 -3.44
C ALA A 525 -13.55 11.49 -1.91
N SER A 526 -13.27 12.54 -1.13
CA SER A 526 -13.16 12.49 0.33
C SER A 526 -13.87 13.70 0.99
N SER A 527 -14.09 13.61 2.31
CA SER A 527 -14.84 14.54 3.17
C SER A 527 -16.33 14.71 2.82
N GLY A 528 -17.18 14.75 3.87
CA GLY A 528 -18.61 15.09 3.75
C GLY A 528 -19.60 13.94 3.51
N ALA A 529 -19.14 12.71 3.28
CA ALA A 529 -20.00 11.51 3.24
C ALA A 529 -20.86 11.38 4.51
N GLY A 530 -22.12 10.92 4.35
CA GLY A 530 -23.13 10.94 5.42
C GLY A 530 -24.25 9.91 5.28
N LYS A 531 -24.63 9.59 4.03
CA LYS A 531 -25.64 8.57 3.68
C LYS A 531 -25.24 7.87 2.38
N VAL A 532 -25.86 6.74 2.05
CA VAL A 532 -25.50 5.92 0.87
C VAL A 532 -25.63 6.70 -0.44
N GLU A 533 -26.58 7.63 -0.52
CA GLU A 533 -26.88 8.40 -1.73
C GLU A 533 -25.73 9.33 -2.13
N HIS A 534 -24.91 9.80 -1.17
CA HIS A 534 -23.74 10.63 -1.46
C HIS A 534 -22.70 9.87 -2.30
N PHE A 535 -22.58 8.56 -2.10
CA PHE A 535 -21.69 7.71 -2.89
C PHE A 535 -22.23 7.54 -4.31
N SER A 536 -23.53 7.24 -4.47
CA SER A 536 -24.12 7.16 -5.81
C SER A 536 -24.11 8.50 -6.54
N GLU A 537 -24.24 9.61 -5.80
CA GLU A 537 -24.22 10.96 -6.36
C GLU A 537 -22.84 11.30 -6.92
N VAL A 538 -21.75 11.06 -6.17
CA VAL A 538 -20.41 11.41 -6.64
C VAL A 538 -20.01 10.59 -7.88
N PHE A 539 -20.28 9.28 -7.90
CA PHE A 539 -20.01 8.43 -9.07
C PHE A 539 -20.91 8.73 -10.29
N LYS A 540 -22.13 9.28 -10.08
CA LYS A 540 -23.03 9.66 -11.20
C LYS A 540 -22.80 11.08 -11.73
N LYS A 541 -22.23 11.98 -10.92
CA LYS A 541 -22.07 13.41 -11.25
C LYS A 541 -20.64 13.83 -11.59
N THR A 542 -19.65 12.97 -11.37
CA THR A 542 -18.21 13.27 -11.52
C THR A 542 -17.47 12.07 -12.09
N ASN A 543 -16.22 12.26 -12.54
CA ASN A 543 -15.35 11.17 -13.00
C ASN A 543 -14.40 10.67 -11.90
N ALA A 544 -14.87 10.66 -10.65
CA ALA A 544 -14.14 10.11 -9.50
C ALA A 544 -14.02 8.58 -9.59
N SER A 545 -12.83 8.05 -9.33
CA SER A 545 -12.53 6.61 -9.39
C SER A 545 -12.95 5.87 -8.11
N ALA A 546 -12.93 6.57 -6.99
CA ALA A 546 -13.18 6.01 -5.66
C ALA A 546 -13.87 7.02 -4.74
N ALA A 547 -14.48 6.53 -3.67
CA ALA A 547 -15.07 7.35 -2.62
C ALA A 547 -14.61 6.85 -1.24
N LEU A 548 -14.13 7.77 -0.42
CA LEU A 548 -13.55 7.53 0.90
C LEU A 548 -14.44 8.08 2.00
N ALA A 549 -14.62 7.31 3.07
CA ALA A 549 -15.20 7.83 4.31
C ALA A 549 -14.47 7.28 5.56
N ALA A 550 -14.47 8.09 6.62
CA ALA A 550 -13.93 7.74 7.94
C ALA A 550 -15.06 7.72 8.99
N GLY A 551 -15.49 8.92 9.41
CA GLY A 551 -16.50 9.20 10.45
C GLY A 551 -17.62 8.17 10.55
N ILE A 552 -18.39 8.07 9.48
CA ILE A 552 -19.62 7.26 9.41
C ILE A 552 -19.41 5.75 9.52
N PHE A 553 -18.21 5.25 9.17
CA PHE A 553 -17.89 3.82 9.22
C PHE A 553 -17.44 3.38 10.62
N HIS A 554 -16.58 4.13 11.31
CA HIS A 554 -16.18 3.80 12.70
C HIS A 554 -17.22 4.19 13.77
N ARG A 555 -18.16 5.09 13.45
CA ARG A 555 -19.33 5.36 14.30
C ARG A 555 -20.50 4.39 14.05
N GLU A 556 -20.38 3.53 13.04
CA GLU A 556 -21.41 2.57 12.60
C GLU A 556 -22.74 3.22 12.17
N GLU A 557 -22.71 4.51 11.86
CA GLU A 557 -23.84 5.27 11.28
C GLU A 557 -24.19 4.75 9.88
N LEU A 558 -23.19 4.26 9.16
CA LEU A 558 -23.34 3.66 7.83
C LEU A 558 -22.43 2.45 7.68
N GLY A 559 -22.97 1.32 7.21
CA GLY A 559 -22.18 0.12 6.92
C GLY A 559 -21.62 0.11 5.49
N ILE A 560 -20.37 -0.30 5.31
CA ILE A 560 -19.71 -0.44 4.00
C ILE A 560 -20.53 -1.34 3.06
N GLY A 561 -20.99 -2.50 3.55
CA GLY A 561 -21.88 -3.38 2.79
C GLY A 561 -23.23 -2.75 2.40
N SER A 562 -23.73 -1.76 3.16
CA SER A 562 -24.95 -1.02 2.80
C SER A 562 -24.69 -0.01 1.68
N VAL A 563 -23.54 0.69 1.73
CA VAL A 563 -23.08 1.56 0.63
C VAL A 563 -22.93 0.74 -0.65
N LYS A 564 -22.26 -0.41 -0.60
CA LYS A 564 -22.04 -1.27 -1.77
C LYS A 564 -23.34 -1.85 -2.33
N LYS A 565 -24.26 -2.30 -1.47
CA LYS A 565 -25.58 -2.75 -1.91
C LYS A 565 -26.37 -1.62 -2.60
N HIS A 566 -26.30 -0.39 -2.07
CA HIS A 566 -26.93 0.78 -2.69
C HIS A 566 -26.33 1.09 -4.07
N LEU A 567 -25.00 1.17 -4.16
CA LEU A 567 -24.30 1.41 -5.43
C LEU A 567 -24.67 0.37 -6.49
N SER A 568 -24.67 -0.91 -6.12
CA SER A 568 -25.08 -2.01 -7.02
C SER A 568 -26.54 -1.89 -7.48
N ASN A 569 -27.47 -1.51 -6.60
CA ASN A 569 -28.86 -1.25 -6.97
C ASN A 569 -29.00 -0.05 -7.93
N GLU A 570 -28.15 0.96 -7.76
CA GLU A 570 -28.11 2.19 -8.55
C GLU A 570 -27.44 2.03 -9.93
N GLY A 571 -27.01 0.81 -10.28
CA GLY A 571 -26.31 0.46 -11.52
C GLY A 571 -24.81 0.74 -11.51
N ILE A 572 -24.23 1.06 -10.35
CA ILE A 572 -22.79 1.29 -10.16
C ILE A 572 -22.17 -0.03 -9.72
N GLU A 573 -21.28 -0.58 -10.54
CA GLU A 573 -20.65 -1.89 -10.30
C GLU A 573 -19.68 -1.79 -9.11
N VAL A 574 -19.77 -2.65 -8.10
CA VAL A 574 -18.94 -2.56 -6.88
C VAL A 574 -18.67 -3.93 -6.27
N ARG A 575 -17.47 -4.16 -5.69
CA ARG A 575 -17.06 -5.47 -5.15
C ARG A 575 -18.01 -5.93 -4.05
N LEU A 576 -18.94 -6.83 -4.37
CA LEU A 576 -19.97 -7.27 -3.41
C LEU A 576 -19.48 -8.30 -2.39
N THR A 577 -18.29 -8.90 -2.55
CA THR A 577 -17.85 -10.02 -1.68
C THR A 577 -17.45 -9.59 -0.27
N PRO A 578 -18.17 -10.06 0.77
CA PRO A 578 -17.65 -10.06 2.14
C PRO A 578 -16.57 -11.13 2.26
N TYR A 579 -15.54 -10.88 3.08
CA TYR A 579 -14.56 -11.89 3.40
C TYR A 579 -15.19 -13.03 4.23
N LYS A 580 -15.24 -14.24 3.66
CA LYS A 580 -15.51 -15.47 4.43
C LYS A 580 -14.17 -16.04 4.90
N PRO A 581 -13.89 -16.09 6.21
CA PRO A 581 -12.68 -16.74 6.71
C PRO A 581 -12.69 -18.24 6.35
N PRO A 582 -11.51 -18.85 6.07
CA PRO A 582 -11.42 -20.28 5.86
C PRO A 582 -11.96 -21.07 7.07
N PRO A 583 -12.57 -22.25 6.86
CA PRO A 583 -13.00 -23.11 7.96
C PRO A 583 -11.82 -23.42 8.90
N SER A 584 -12.06 -23.27 10.19
CA SER A 584 -11.04 -23.07 11.21
C SER A 584 -10.02 -24.21 11.32
N ARG A 585 -8.79 -23.96 10.89
CA ARG A 585 -7.58 -24.64 11.41
C ARG A 585 -6.67 -23.74 12.27
N PHE A 586 -6.86 -22.42 12.20
CA PHE A 586 -6.01 -21.43 12.91
C PHE A 586 -6.81 -20.33 13.61
N SER A 587 -7.91 -20.69 14.28
CA SER A 587 -8.57 -19.80 15.24
C SER A 587 -7.83 -19.81 16.59
N ARG A 588 -6.71 -19.08 16.68
CA ARG A 588 -6.27 -18.55 17.98
C ARG A 588 -7.10 -17.31 18.31
N PRO A 589 -7.61 -17.16 19.55
CA PRO A 589 -8.28 -15.93 19.97
C PRO A 589 -7.38 -14.70 19.85
N TRP A 590 -8.01 -13.52 19.84
CA TRP A 590 -7.33 -12.24 20.03
C TRP A 590 -6.91 -12.14 21.51
N ASN A 591 -5.63 -12.38 21.78
CA ASN A 591 -4.96 -12.20 23.06
C ASN A 591 -3.64 -11.47 22.81
#